data_AF-A0A0D0LGN8-F1
#
_entry.id   AF-A0A0D0LGN8-F1
#
_cell.length_a   1.000
_cell.length_b   1.000
_cell.length_c   1.000
_cell.angle_alpha   90.00
_cell.angle_beta   90.00
_cell.angle_gamma   90.00
#
_symmetry.space_group_name_H-M   'P 1'
#
loop_
_entity.id
_entity.type
_entity.pdbx_description
1 polymer ?
#
loop_
_entity_poly.entity_id
_entity_poly.type
_entity_poly.pdbx_seq_one_letter_code
_entity_poly.pdbx_strand_id
1 'polypeptide(L)' 'MISVNTALLLAQNSTGPEFGKASPLGLVIIVLLLIGTALLVRSMNGHFKKLPASFEPTDPTPDQAVDEGTDRGGIRPDA' A
#
# COMPACT_ATOMS: atom_id res chain seq x y z
N MET A 1 -34.40 12.65 40.91
CA MET A 1 -33.71 13.78 40.24
C MET A 1 -32.18 13.72 40.37
N ILE A 2 -31.58 12.54 40.59
CA ILE A 2 -30.11 12.38 40.75
C ILE A 2 -29.44 11.93 39.42
N SER A 3 -30.22 11.48 38.43
CA SER A 3 -29.70 10.83 37.22
C SER A 3 -28.99 11.76 36.22
N VAL A 4 -29.29 13.07 36.22
CA VAL A 4 -28.83 13.98 35.16
C VAL A 4 -27.46 14.58 35.48
N ASN A 5 -27.18 14.87 36.76
CA ASN A 5 -25.89 15.43 37.19
C ASN A 5 -24.74 14.43 37.06
N THR A 6 -24.96 13.14 37.32
CA THR A 6 -23.93 12.09 37.17
C THR A 6 -23.60 11.81 35.72
N ALA A 7 -24.59 11.83 34.82
CA ALA A 7 -24.37 11.67 33.39
C ALA A 7 -23.53 12.83 32.82
N LEU A 8 -23.78 14.06 33.28
CA LEU A 8 -22.96 15.22 32.94
C LEU A 8 -21.53 15.09 33.48
N LEU A 9 -21.35 14.61 34.72
CA LEU A 9 -20.03 14.41 35.33
C LEU A 9 -19.17 13.37 34.59
N LEU A 10 -19.79 12.30 34.08
CA LEU A 10 -19.12 11.31 33.22
C LEU A 10 -18.84 11.85 31.82
N ALA A 11 -19.68 12.74 31.29
CA ALA A 11 -19.50 13.36 29.98
C ALA A 11 -18.38 14.41 29.95
N GLN A 12 -17.98 14.98 31.09
CA GLN A 12 -16.98 16.06 31.14
C GLN A 12 -15.51 15.61 31.07
N ASN A 13 -15.20 14.31 31.15
CA ASN A 13 -13.81 13.85 31.35
C ASN A 13 -13.40 12.64 30.49
N SER A 14 -13.93 12.53 29.27
CA SER A 14 -13.51 11.50 28.29
C SER A 14 -12.08 11.69 27.75
N THR A 15 -11.37 12.74 28.20
CA THR A 15 -10.02 13.10 27.80
C THR A 15 -9.17 13.25 29.07
N GLY A 16 -8.61 12.13 29.55
CA GLY A 16 -7.77 12.11 30.76
C GLY A 16 -6.46 12.91 30.57
N PRO A 17 -5.69 13.19 31.66
CA PRO A 17 -4.49 14.05 31.64
C PRO A 17 -3.41 13.67 30.60
N GLU A 18 -3.44 12.45 30.09
CA GLU A 18 -2.51 11.90 29.10
C GLU A 18 -2.93 12.14 27.64
N PHE A 19 -4.15 12.64 27.41
CA PHE A 19 -4.58 13.04 26.07
C PHE A 19 -3.69 14.17 25.55
N GLY A 20 -3.12 13.96 24.38
CA GLY A 20 -2.18 14.90 23.77
C GLY A 20 -0.72 14.69 24.15
N LYS A 21 -0.38 13.83 25.14
CA LYS A 21 1.02 13.43 25.37
C LYS A 21 1.50 12.31 24.45
N ALA A 22 0.58 11.48 23.96
CA ALA A 22 0.86 10.47 22.92
C ALA A 22 0.91 11.07 21.50
N SER A 23 0.28 12.23 21.29
CA SER A 23 0.17 12.89 19.97
C SER A 23 1.50 13.36 19.35
N PRO A 24 2.48 13.91 20.10
CA PRO A 24 3.69 14.47 19.52
C PRO A 24 4.59 13.39 18.92
N LEU A 25 4.71 12.24 19.58
CA LEU A 25 5.51 11.12 19.07
C LEU A 25 4.87 10.49 17.82
N GLY A 26 3.54 10.35 17.81
CA GLY A 26 2.80 9.88 16.64
C GLY A 26 3.05 10.73 15.40
N LEU A 27 3.10 12.06 15.56
CA LEU A 27 3.40 12.97 14.45
C LEU A 27 4.82 12.76 13.90
N VAL A 28 5.82 12.57 14.76
CA VAL A 28 7.19 12.27 14.32
C VAL A 28 7.26 10.96 13.53
N ILE A 29 6.58 9.92 14.02
CA ILE A 29 6.52 8.61 13.32
C ILE A 29 5.82 8.76 11.98
N ILE A 30 4.71 9.50 11.90
CA ILE A 30 4.01 9.76 10.65
C ILE A 30 4.91 10.49 9.66
N VAL A 31 5.63 11.53 10.09
CA VAL A 31 6.58 12.26 9.22
C VAL A 31 7.69 11.32 8.71
N LEU A 32 8.27 10.49 9.59
CA LEU A 32 9.27 9.51 9.20
C LEU A 32 8.71 8.50 8.19
N LEU A 33 7.49 8.01 8.42
CA LEU A 33 6.80 7.10 7.52
C LEU A 33 6.58 7.78 6.16
N LEU A 34 6.07 9.00 6.12
CA LEU A 34 5.85 9.76 4.88
C LEU A 34 7.16 9.96 4.10
N ILE A 35 8.27 10.25 4.78
CA ILE A 35 9.59 10.32 4.14
C ILE A 35 9.98 8.95 3.57
N GLY A 36 9.81 7.87 4.34
CA GLY A 36 10.09 6.51 3.89
C GLY A 36 9.27 6.11 2.66
N THR A 37 7.97 6.37 2.67
CA THR A 37 7.06 6.13 1.53
C THR A 37 7.47 6.96 0.32
N ALA A 38 7.78 8.26 0.50
CA ALA A 38 8.20 9.12 -0.59
C ALA A 38 9.52 8.68 -1.23
N LEU A 39 10.49 8.26 -0.41
CA LEU A 39 11.76 7.70 -0.88
C LEU A 39 11.55 6.38 -1.63
N LEU A 40 10.64 5.52 -1.15
CA LEU A 40 10.32 4.28 -1.82
C LEU A 40 9.68 4.52 -3.19
N VAL A 41 8.69 5.42 -3.26
CA VAL A 41 8.05 5.81 -4.52
C VAL A 41 9.09 6.40 -5.48
N ARG A 42 9.97 7.29 -5.02
CA ARG A 42 11.06 7.83 -5.86
C ARG A 42 12.02 6.74 -6.35
N SER A 43 12.37 5.80 -5.47
CA SER A 43 13.25 4.67 -5.80
C SER A 43 12.64 3.79 -6.89
N MET A 44 11.40 3.34 -6.69
CA MET A 44 10.67 2.52 -7.65
C MET A 44 10.42 3.26 -8.97
N ASN A 45 10.07 4.55 -8.91
CA ASN A 45 9.93 5.40 -10.10
C ASN A 45 11.22 5.47 -10.93
N GLY A 46 12.39 5.28 -10.33
CA GLY A 46 13.66 5.17 -11.07
C GLY A 46 13.79 3.88 -11.87
N HIS A 47 13.25 2.76 -11.35
CA HIS A 47 13.27 1.47 -12.05
C HIS A 47 12.25 1.41 -13.17
N PHE A 48 11.06 2.00 -13.00
CA PHE A 48 10.06 2.08 -14.06
C PHE A 48 10.58 2.81 -15.32
N LYS A 49 11.48 3.78 -15.15
CA LYS A 49 12.11 4.49 -16.28
C LYS A 49 13.09 3.64 -17.09
N LYS A 50 13.50 2.48 -16.58
CA LYS A 50 14.40 1.55 -17.28
C LYS A 50 13.64 0.51 -18.11
N LEU A 51 12.31 0.57 -18.09
CA LEU A 51 11.50 -0.33 -18.90
C LEU A 51 11.53 0.15 -20.36
N PRO A 52 11.75 -0.77 -21.32
CA PRO A 52 11.73 -0.44 -22.74
C PRO A 52 10.34 0.02 -23.18
N ALA A 53 10.28 0.80 -24.26
CA ALA A 53 9.02 1.35 -24.78
C ALA A 53 8.08 0.29 -25.36
N SER A 54 8.63 -0.84 -25.83
CA SER A 54 7.89 -2.02 -26.26
C SER A 54 8.53 -3.28 -25.69
N PHE A 55 7.70 -4.21 -25.26
CA PHE A 55 8.11 -5.57 -24.89
C PHE A 55 7.93 -6.54 -26.07
N GLU A 56 7.87 -6.01 -27.30
CA GLU A 56 7.80 -6.81 -28.50
C GLU A 56 9.18 -7.40 -28.80
N PRO A 57 9.29 -8.72 -28.99
CA PRO A 57 10.50 -9.35 -29.49
C PRO A 57 10.86 -8.75 -30.85
N THR A 58 12.08 -8.23 -30.99
CA THR A 58 12.58 -7.71 -32.29
C THR A 58 12.84 -8.86 -33.27
N ASP A 59 12.95 -10.09 -32.78
CA ASP A 59 13.13 -11.30 -33.57
C ASP A 59 12.25 -12.41 -32.96
N PRO A 60 11.31 -13.03 -33.71
CA PRO A 60 10.36 -14.00 -33.17
C PRO A 60 10.98 -15.30 -32.66
N THR A 61 12.28 -15.51 -32.88
CA THR A 61 12.90 -16.85 -32.80
C THR A 61 13.58 -17.23 -31.45
N PRO A 62 14.04 -16.32 -30.56
CA PRO A 62 14.70 -16.75 -29.31
C PRO A 62 13.76 -17.05 -28.12
N ASP A 63 12.67 -16.30 -27.96
CA ASP A 63 11.84 -16.37 -26.75
C ASP A 63 10.67 -17.38 -26.84
N GLN A 64 10.34 -17.86 -28.05
CA GLN A 64 9.27 -18.84 -28.26
C GLN A 64 9.62 -20.24 -27.75
N ALA A 65 10.91 -20.56 -27.57
CA ALA A 65 11.35 -21.87 -27.06
C ALA A 65 11.21 -22.02 -25.53
N VAL A 66 10.91 -20.94 -24.80
CA VAL A 66 10.71 -20.95 -23.34
C VAL A 66 9.22 -20.95 -22.97
N ASP A 67 8.33 -20.59 -23.90
CA ASP A 67 6.86 -20.62 -23.74
C ASP A 67 6.22 -21.98 -24.11
N GLU A 68 7.02 -22.98 -24.49
CA GLU A 68 6.56 -24.37 -24.68
C GLU A 68 6.46 -25.13 -23.34
N GLY A 69 5.87 -24.48 -22.32
CA GLY A 69 5.78 -24.99 -20.96
C GLY A 69 4.63 -24.45 -20.13
N THR A 70 3.89 -23.45 -20.62
CA THR A 70 2.60 -23.07 -20.04
C THR A 70 1.52 -23.85 -20.77
N ASP A 71 0.97 -24.87 -20.09
CA ASP A 71 -0.24 -25.56 -20.52
C ASP A 71 -1.29 -24.51 -20.92
N ARG A 72 -1.57 -24.37 -22.23
CA ARG A 72 -2.71 -23.59 -22.74
C ARG A 72 -3.98 -24.36 -22.39
N GLY A 73 -4.28 -24.38 -21.09
CA GLY A 73 -5.44 -25.03 -20.51
C GLY A 73 -6.72 -24.36 -20.97
N GLY A 74 -7.32 -24.96 -22.01
CA GLY A 74 -8.75 -24.84 -22.30
C GLY A 74 -9.08 -23.99 -23.51
N ILE A 75 -8.93 -24.54 -24.72
CA ILE A 75 -10.02 -24.79 -25.68
C ILE A 75 -9.50 -25.86 -26.65
N ARG A 76 -10.03 -27.09 -26.57
CA ARG A 76 -10.01 -28.04 -27.70
C ARG A 76 -11.35 -27.89 -28.44
N PRO A 77 -11.38 -27.38 -29.67
CA PRO A 77 -12.60 -27.34 -30.47
C PRO A 77 -12.79 -28.67 -31.21
N ASP A 78 -12.90 -29.77 -30.48
CA ASP A 78 -13.24 -31.11 -30.99
C ASP A 78 -13.48 -32.11 -29.83
N ALA A 79 -14.74 -32.22 -29.42
CA ALA A 79 -15.30 -33.37 -28.70
C ALA A 79 -16.71 -33.63 -29.22
#